data_AF-A0A1L1PJZ8-F1
#
_entry.id   AF-A0A1L1PJZ8-F1
#
_cell.length_a   1.000
_cell.length_b   1.000
_cell.length_c   1.000
_cell.angle_alpha   90.00
_cell.angle_beta   90.00
_cell.angle_gamma   90.00
#
_symmetry.space_group_name_H-M   'P 1'
#
loop_
_entity.id
_entity.type
_entity.pdbx_description
1 polymer ?
#
loop_
_entity_poly.entity_id
_entity_poly.type
_entity_poly.pdbx_seq_one_letter_code
_entity_poly.pdbx_strand_id
1 'polypeptide(L)' 'MQCNKAVFDASFEVLDERREKMAALAHGALTLLREHRDRQPPSDSELIMEILLDLIERKDDIRQTQEGVYRAAGLQGWEG' A
#
# COMPACT_ATOMS: atom_id res chain seq x y z
N MET A 1 -18.70 -11.45 11.55
CA MET A 1 -17.95 -11.01 10.35
C MET A 1 -18.02 -9.51 10.08
N GLN A 2 -19.09 -8.81 10.49
CA GLN A 2 -19.25 -7.35 10.40
C GLN A 2 -18.07 -6.52 10.97
N CYS A 3 -17.47 -7.00 12.07
CA CYS A 3 -16.30 -6.37 12.70
C CYS A 3 -15.06 -6.38 11.80
N ASN A 4 -14.86 -7.42 10.98
CA ASN A 4 -13.67 -7.52 10.11
C ASN A 4 -13.79 -6.57 8.92
N LYS A 5 -14.97 -6.45 8.30
CA LYS A 5 -15.19 -5.54 7.17
C LYS A 5 -14.97 -4.07 7.58
N ALA A 6 -15.55 -3.63 8.69
CA ALA A 6 -15.39 -2.26 9.19
C ALA A 6 -13.91 -1.92 9.52
N VAL A 7 -13.15 -2.87 10.05
CA VAL A 7 -11.70 -2.70 10.28
C VAL A 7 -10.95 -2.56 8.96
N PHE A 8 -11.30 -3.34 7.93
CA PHE A 8 -10.70 -3.18 6.60
C PHE A 8 -11.09 -1.86 5.95
N ASP A 9 -12.37 -1.46 5.98
CA ASP A 9 -12.85 -0.19 5.44
C ASP A 9 -12.08 0.99 6.06
N ALA A 10 -12.00 1.06 7.40
CA ALA A 10 -11.26 2.11 8.10
C ALA A 10 -9.76 2.09 7.77
N SER A 11 -9.16 0.91 7.58
CA SER A 11 -7.75 0.78 7.23
C SER A 11 -7.47 1.29 5.81
N PHE A 12 -8.34 0.97 4.84
CA PHE A 12 -8.22 1.46 3.47
C PHE A 12 -8.52 2.95 3.35
N GLU A 13 -9.45 3.49 4.15
CA GLU A 13 -9.74 4.93 4.23
C GLU A 13 -8.54 5.71 4.75
N VAL A 14 -7.93 5.29 5.86
CA VAL A 14 -6.69 5.90 6.38
C VAL A 14 -5.55 5.79 5.38
N LEU A 15 -5.47 4.68 4.65
CA LEU A 15 -4.45 4.47 3.63
C LEU A 15 -4.61 5.46 2.46
N ASP A 16 -5.84 5.70 2.00
CA ASP A 16 -6.15 6.65 0.94
C ASP A 16 -5.90 8.10 1.38
N GLU A 17 -6.35 8.48 2.59
CA GLU A 17 -6.13 9.82 3.15
C GLU A 17 -4.65 10.18 3.32
N ARG A 18 -3.83 9.20 3.71
CA ARG A 18 -2.40 9.42 4.01
C ARG A 18 -1.48 9.02 2.87
N ARG A 19 -2.05 8.61 1.74
CA ARG A 19 -1.33 8.04 0.59
C ARG A 19 -0.21 8.94 0.10
N GLU A 20 -0.50 10.21 -0.19
CA GLU A 20 0.50 11.15 -0.71
C GLU A 20 1.66 11.38 0.26
N LYS A 21 1.36 11.43 1.57
CA LYS A 21 2.38 11.58 2.61
C LYS A 21 3.23 10.31 2.76
N MET A 22 2.61 9.14 2.68
CA MET A 22 3.33 7.86 2.71
C MET A 22 4.19 7.67 1.46
N ALA A 23 3.68 8.01 0.28
CA ALA A 23 4.44 7.99 -0.97
C ALA A 23 5.65 8.92 -0.90
N ALA A 24 5.47 10.16 -0.46
CA ALA A 24 6.56 11.12 -0.34
C ALA A 24 7.64 10.68 0.67
N LEU A 25 7.23 10.12 1.82
CA LEU A 25 8.16 9.59 2.84
C LEU A 25 8.93 8.37 2.32
N ALA A 26 8.24 7.43 1.68
CA ALA A 26 8.87 6.24 1.12
C ALA A 26 9.82 6.59 -0.05
N HIS A 27 9.46 7.57 -0.90
CA HIS A 27 10.36 8.10 -1.93
C HIS A 27 11.61 8.74 -1.34
N GLY A 28 11.48 9.53 -0.27
CA GLY A 28 12.61 10.11 0.43
C GLY A 28 13.53 9.06 1.03
N ALA A 29 12.96 8.04 1.70
CA ALA A 29 13.73 6.93 2.25
C ALA A 29 14.46 6.13 1.16
N LEU A 30 13.81 5.83 0.04
CA LEU A 30 14.40 5.12 -1.08
C LEU A 30 15.52 5.93 -1.75
N THR A 31 15.34 7.24 -1.85
CA THR A 31 16.37 8.16 -2.39
C THR A 31 17.61 8.13 -1.51
N LEU A 32 17.47 8.24 -0.19
CA LEU A 32 18.58 8.17 0.76
C LEU A 32 19.32 6.81 0.71
N LEU A 33 18.57 5.71 0.61
CA LEU A 33 19.14 4.36 0.48
C LEU A 33 19.96 4.23 -0.81
N ARG A 34 19.45 4.76 -1.94
CA ARG A 34 20.14 4.76 -3.23
C ARG A 34 21.35 5.68 -3.26
N GLU A 35 21.28 6.86 -2.63
CA GLU A 35 22.40 7.81 -2.53
C GLU A 35 23.58 7.26 -1.73
N HIS A 36 23.31 6.41 -0.74
CA HIS A 36 24.34 5.70 0.02
C HIS A 36 24.84 4.42 -0.68
N ARG A 37 24.33 4.09 -1.88
CA ARG A 37 24.63 2.85 -2.58
C ARG A 37 25.74 3.01 -3.61
N ASP A 38 26.97 2.76 -3.18
CA ASP A 38 28.17 3.01 -3.99
C ASP A 38 28.54 1.91 -5.03
N ARG A 39 27.64 0.96 -5.35
CA ARG A 39 27.69 -0.10 -6.43
C ARG A 39 27.16 -1.49 -6.03
N GLN A 40 26.31 -1.60 -5.01
CA GLN A 40 25.68 -2.87 -4.64
C GLN A 40 24.33 -3.05 -5.35
N PRO A 41 23.87 -4.29 -5.59
CA PRO A 41 22.48 -4.52 -5.98
C PRO A 41 21.53 -4.02 -4.87
N PRO A 42 20.28 -3.65 -5.21
CA PRO A 42 19.30 -3.29 -4.19
C PRO A 42 19.00 -4.50 -3.30
N SER A 43 18.90 -4.24 -2.00
CA SER A 43 18.47 -5.20 -1.00
C SER A 43 17.00 -5.58 -1.18
N ASP A 44 16.60 -6.73 -0.62
CA ASP A 44 15.19 -7.16 -0.62
C ASP A 44 14.27 -6.10 -0.01
N SER A 45 14.74 -5.37 1.01
CA SER A 45 13.99 -4.27 1.63
C SER A 45 13.78 -3.08 0.68
N GLU A 46 14.77 -2.74 -0.14
CA GLU A 46 14.63 -1.70 -1.16
C GLU A 46 13.66 -2.13 -2.27
N LEU A 47 13.74 -3.39 -2.71
CA LEU A 47 12.81 -3.95 -3.70
C LEU A 47 11.37 -3.97 -3.17
N ILE A 48 11.17 -4.38 -1.91
CA ILE A 48 9.87 -4.36 -1.24
C ILE A 48 9.36 -2.91 -1.14
N MET A 49 10.22 -1.94 -0.81
CA MET A 49 9.84 -0.52 -0.74
C MET A 49 9.44 0.02 -2.12
N GLU A 50 10.16 -0.34 -3.19
CA GLU A 50 9.80 0.03 -4.57
C GLU A 50 8.44 -0.52 -4.97
N ILE A 51 8.16 -1.79 -4.67
CA ILE A 51 6.86 -2.42 -4.94
C ILE A 51 5.73 -1.73 -4.17
N LEU A 52 5.96 -1.41 -2.90
CA LEU A 52 4.99 -0.71 -2.06
C LEU A 52 4.72 0.71 -2.57
N LEU A 53 5.76 1.43 -3.00
CA LEU A 53 5.63 2.74 -3.62
C LEU A 53 4.78 2.70 -4.89
N ASP A 54 5.07 1.75 -5.79
CA ASP A 54 4.32 1.56 -7.03
C ASP A 54 2.82 1.32 -6.75
N LEU A 55 2.51 0.52 -5.72
CA LEU A 55 1.13 0.25 -5.29
C LEU A 55 0.44 1.48 -4.67
N ILE A 56 1.19 2.31 -3.95
CA ILE A 56 0.67 3.53 -3.32
C ILE A 56 0.46 4.64 -4.36
N GLU A 57 1.28 4.73 -5.40
CA GLU A 57 1.16 5.77 -6.43
C GLU A 57 0.03 5.53 -7.42
N ARG A 58 -0.30 4.27 -7.70
CA ARG A 58 -1.39 3.88 -8.59
C ARG A 58 -2.72 3.95 -7.86
N LYS A 59 -3.37 5.12 -7.91
CA LYS A 59 -4.67 5.41 -7.27
C LYS A 59 -5.73 4.33 -7.48
N ASP A 60 -5.75 3.71 -8.66
CA ASP A 60 -6.74 2.68 -9.01
C ASP A 60 -6.47 1.33 -8.30
N ASP A 61 -5.24 1.07 -7.87
CA ASP A 61 -4.83 -0.21 -7.28
C ASP A 61 -5.28 -0.37 -5.83
N ILE A 62 -5.42 0.71 -5.04
CA ILE A 62 -5.88 0.61 -3.64
C ILE A 62 -7.34 0.11 -3.59
N ARG A 63 -8.21 0.71 -4.40
CA ARG A 63 -9.62 0.29 -4.50
C ARG A 63 -9.75 -1.12 -5.07
N GLN A 64 -8.96 -1.46 -6.09
CA GLN A 64 -8.95 -2.79 -6.68
C GLN A 64 -8.39 -3.86 -5.72
N THR A 65 -7.41 -3.49 -4.90
CA THR A 65 -6.86 -4.32 -3.82
C THR A 65 -7.89 -4.54 -2.72
N GLN A 66 -8.62 -3.49 -2.31
CA GLN A 66 -9.73 -3.60 -1.36
C GLN A 66 -10.81 -4.57 -1.88
N GLU A 67 -11.23 -4.45 -3.14
CA GLU A 67 -12.17 -5.38 -3.78
C GLU A 67 -11.62 -6.82 -3.86
N GLY A 68 -10.32 -6.98 -4.11
CA GLY A 68 -9.63 -8.27 -4.10
C GLY A 68 -9.63 -8.93 -2.71
N VAL A 69 -9.36 -8.15 -1.67
CA VAL A 69 -9.42 -8.59 -0.27
C VAL A 69 -10.85 -8.98 0.11
N TYR A 70 -11.86 -8.22 -0.31
CA TYR A 70 -13.27 -8.55 -0.05
C TYR A 70 -13.70 -9.83 -0.77
N ARG A 71 -13.22 -10.07 -2.00
CA ARG A 71 -13.44 -11.37 -2.66
C ARG A 71 -12.83 -12.53 -1.89
N ALA A 72 -11.55 -12.43 -1.54
CA ALA A 72 -10.83 -13.49 -0.84
C ALA A 72 -11.42 -13.79 0.54
N ALA A 73 -11.91 -12.77 1.24
CA ALA A 73 -12.54 -12.88 2.55
C ALA A 73 -14.03 -13.25 2.51
N GLY A 74 -14.65 -13.39 1.33
CA GLY A 74 -16.08 -13.67 1.18
C GLY A 74 -16.99 -12.51 1.61
N LEU A 75 -16.51 -11.27 1.52
CA LEU A 75 -17.19 -10.03 1.94
C LEU A 75 -17.85 -9.27 0.77
N GLN A 76 -17.80 -9.77 -0.46
CA GLN A 76 -18.48 -9.13 -1.61
C GLN A 76 -20.01 -9.15 -1.46
N GLY A 77 -20.67 -8.01 -1.72
CA GLY A 77 -22.14 -7.89 -1.73
C GLY A 77 -22.79 -7.58 -0.38
N TRP A 78 -22.02 -7.21 0.63
CA TRP A 78 -22.55 -6.85 1.96
C TRP A 78 -22.91 -5.36 2.02
N GLU A 79 -24.11 -5.01 1.57
CA GLU A 79 -24.78 -3.74 1.89
C GLU A 79 -25.35 -3.86 3.31
N GLY A 80 -24.79 -3.10 4.24
CA GLY A 80 -25.25 -3.01 5.61
C GLY A 80 -24.97 -1.63 6.16
#